data_AF-A0A0G1WP35-F1
#
_entry.id   AF-A0A0G1WP35-F1
#
_cell.length_a   1.000
_cell.length_b   1.000
_cell.length_c   1.000
_cell.angle_alpha   90.00
_cell.angle_beta   90.00
_cell.angle_gamma   90.00
#
_symmetry.space_group_name_H-M   'P 1'
#
loop_
_entity.id
_entity.type
_entity.pdbx_description
1 polymer ?
#
loop_
_entity_poly.entity_id
_entity_poly.type
_entity_poly.pdbx_seq_one_letter_code
_entity_poly.pdbx_strand_id
1 'polypeptide(L)'
;MPASIIVAAAMISSAWIYTGGLGYRENQAKPEERVFGSALEEVVLPSEGVVLPVAWRDLGIQMVRSGVIDKEKFEKLYENRGGLGQDEKKFLDLADNGNIKITKENSGFILNLFWALGLGTKNDILESGPMADARYGGAGNFASTAGWTLAKGSAMDHYSKHSFVTLTLEQQAMVERVSRNIYRPCCDNSTYFPDCNHGMAMLGFLELMASQGVSEEEMYRAALQVNAYWFPDTYLTIAQYLNAKGIDWQEASPKEILGVGFSSISGYRRILDSVDAKAQPQGSGCGVDAAPQQQNQQKGGSGCGV
;
A
#
# COMPACT_ATOMS: atom_id res chain seq x y z
N MET A 1 -42.09 7.45 25.21
CA MET A 1 -41.42 6.60 24.21
C MET A 1 -41.64 7.19 22.84
N PRO A 2 -40.62 7.35 21.98
CA PRO A 2 -39.26 7.80 22.23
C PRO A 2 -38.95 9.12 21.49
N ALA A 3 -37.90 9.79 21.97
CA ALA A 3 -37.31 10.98 21.37
C ALA A 3 -36.55 10.64 20.08
N SER A 4 -36.78 11.43 19.03
CA SER A 4 -36.08 11.33 17.75
C SER A 4 -34.67 11.90 17.90
N ILE A 5 -33.67 11.03 17.89
CA ILE A 5 -32.27 11.38 17.80
C ILE A 5 -31.95 11.69 16.33
N ILE A 6 -31.68 12.95 16.01
CA ILE A 6 -31.01 13.34 14.77
C ILE A 6 -29.52 13.16 15.02
N VAL A 7 -28.94 12.05 14.55
CA VAL A 7 -27.48 11.92 14.37
C VAL A 7 -27.19 12.35 12.94
N ALA A 8 -26.71 13.58 12.80
CA ALA A 8 -26.09 14.04 11.56
C ALA A 8 -24.76 13.29 11.39
N ALA A 9 -24.73 12.36 10.42
CA ALA A 9 -23.51 11.71 9.99
C ALA A 9 -22.66 12.71 9.20
N ALA A 10 -21.61 13.26 9.83
CA ALA A 10 -20.57 13.99 9.13
C ALA A 10 -19.64 12.97 8.44
N MET A 11 -19.96 12.60 7.21
CA MET A 11 -19.00 11.97 6.30
C MET A 11 -18.08 13.07 5.76
N ILE A 12 -16.91 13.24 6.40
CA ILE A 12 -15.84 14.05 5.82
C ILE A 12 -15.20 13.21 4.71
N SER A 13 -15.71 13.41 3.50
CA SER A 13 -15.05 13.05 2.26
C SER A 13 -13.82 13.95 2.08
N SER A 14 -12.64 13.45 2.43
CA SER A 14 -11.36 14.13 2.11
C SER A 14 -10.99 13.90 0.66
N ALA A 15 -11.68 14.61 -0.24
CA ALA A 15 -11.19 14.89 -1.58
C ALA A 15 -10.01 15.86 -1.46
N TRP A 16 -8.78 15.37 -1.59
CA TRP A 16 -7.59 16.22 -1.70
C TRP A 16 -7.57 16.88 -3.08
N ILE A 17 -8.12 18.10 -3.15
CA ILE A 17 -7.94 19.01 -4.28
C ILE A 17 -6.78 19.95 -3.91
N TYR A 18 -5.62 19.75 -4.52
CA TYR A 18 -4.54 20.73 -4.52
C TYR A 18 -4.83 21.79 -5.58
N THR A 19 -5.35 22.94 -5.15
CA THR A 19 -5.29 24.20 -5.92
C THR A 19 -4.62 25.26 -5.06
N GLY A 20 -3.64 25.94 -5.65
CA GLY A 20 -2.70 26.80 -4.97
C GLY A 20 -3.30 27.99 -4.22
N GLY A 21 -2.59 28.36 -3.15
CA GLY A 21 -2.35 29.75 -2.78
C GLY A 21 -3.47 30.53 -2.10
N LEU A 22 -3.85 30.15 -0.88
CA LEU A 22 -4.33 31.10 0.13
C LEU A 22 -3.82 30.66 1.52
N GLY A 23 -3.15 31.58 2.21
CA GLY A 23 -2.39 31.33 3.44
C GLY A 23 -3.16 30.59 4.52
N TYR A 24 -2.73 29.38 4.82
CA TYR A 24 -3.15 28.61 5.98
C TYR A 24 -1.94 28.38 6.88
N ARG A 25 -2.13 28.62 8.17
CA ARG A 25 -1.10 28.68 9.22
C ARG A 25 -0.16 27.47 9.16
N GLU A 26 1.10 27.77 8.86
CA GLU A 26 2.26 26.89 8.95
C GLU A 26 2.55 26.56 10.42
N ASN A 27 1.96 25.47 10.91
CA ASN A 27 2.36 24.80 12.16
C ASN A 27 1.80 23.36 12.18
N GLN A 28 2.05 22.62 11.10
CA GLN A 28 2.15 21.18 11.17
C GLN A 28 3.61 20.85 10.87
N ALA A 29 4.31 20.31 11.87
CA ALA A 29 5.63 19.75 11.65
C ALA A 29 5.53 18.77 10.48
N LYS A 30 6.34 18.98 9.44
CA LYS A 30 6.54 17.97 8.40
C LYS A 30 6.94 16.67 9.11
N PRO A 31 6.40 15.50 8.73
CA PRO A 31 6.93 14.24 9.22
C PRO A 31 8.45 14.26 9.03
N GLU A 32 9.22 14.01 10.09
CA GLU A 32 10.66 13.83 9.95
C GLU A 32 10.91 12.69 8.96
N GLU A 33 11.63 12.99 7.89
CA GLU A 33 12.01 12.02 6.87
C GLU A 33 12.97 11.02 7.54
N ARG A 34 12.59 9.73 7.59
CA ARG A 34 13.46 8.71 8.19
C ARG A 34 14.67 8.50 7.31
N VAL A 35 15.85 8.62 7.90
CA VAL A 35 17.11 8.32 7.24
C VAL A 35 17.37 6.81 7.34
N PHE A 36 17.34 6.13 6.20
CA PHE A 36 17.71 4.72 6.07
C PHE A 36 19.18 4.60 5.63
N GLY A 37 19.86 3.52 6.04
CA GLY A 37 21.22 3.24 5.55
C GLY A 37 21.17 2.80 4.09
N SER A 38 22.03 3.38 3.24
CA SER A 38 22.02 3.14 1.78
C SER A 38 22.11 1.66 1.39
N ALA A 39 22.84 0.85 2.15
CA ALA A 39 22.93 -0.60 1.90
C ALA A 39 21.61 -1.34 2.19
N LEU A 40 20.87 -0.94 3.23
CA LEU A 40 19.58 -1.54 3.54
C LEU A 40 18.51 -1.11 2.52
N GLU A 41 18.58 0.15 2.11
CA GLU A 41 17.68 0.69 1.09
C GLU A 41 17.86 -0.05 -0.24
N GLU A 42 19.09 -0.27 -0.69
CA GLU A 42 19.36 -0.97 -1.95
C GLU A 42 18.90 -2.45 -1.92
N VAL A 43 18.92 -3.11 -0.75
CA VAL A 43 18.46 -4.50 -0.61
C VAL A 43 16.94 -4.63 -0.65
N VAL A 44 16.21 -3.63 -0.14
CA VAL A 44 14.73 -3.63 -0.05
C VAL A 44 14.09 -2.96 -1.27
N LEU A 45 14.74 -1.93 -1.80
CA LEU A 45 14.32 -1.09 -2.90
C LEU A 45 15.50 -0.86 -3.85
N PRO A 46 15.88 -1.87 -4.65
CA PRO A 46 16.96 -1.70 -5.62
C PRO A 46 16.77 -0.44 -6.46
N SER A 47 17.78 0.43 -6.50
CA SER A 47 17.70 1.72 -7.20
C SER A 47 17.52 1.53 -8.71
N GLU A 48 18.10 0.47 -9.25
CA GLU A 48 17.90 0.07 -10.64
C GLU A 48 16.51 -0.49 -10.94
N GLY A 49 15.67 -0.77 -9.94
CA GLY A 49 14.37 -1.41 -10.13
C GLY A 49 14.44 -2.93 -10.20
N VAL A 50 13.26 -3.57 -10.31
CA VAL A 50 13.10 -5.02 -10.38
C VAL A 50 12.26 -5.41 -11.59
N VAL A 51 12.70 -6.41 -12.35
CA VAL A 51 11.90 -7.02 -13.42
C VAL A 51 10.95 -8.04 -12.80
N LEU A 52 9.65 -7.84 -13.00
CA LEU A 52 8.59 -8.72 -12.51
C LEU A 52 8.47 -9.98 -13.37
N PRO A 53 8.03 -11.12 -12.83
CA PRO A 53 7.91 -12.38 -13.55
C PRO A 53 6.63 -12.46 -14.41
N VAL A 54 6.24 -11.34 -15.03
CA VAL A 54 5.06 -11.25 -15.91
C VAL A 54 5.39 -10.52 -17.19
N ALA A 55 4.98 -11.10 -18.31
CA ALA A 55 4.94 -10.42 -19.60
C ALA A 55 3.62 -9.65 -19.73
N TRP A 56 3.66 -8.38 -20.13
CA TRP A 56 2.44 -7.56 -20.25
C TRP A 56 1.66 -7.81 -21.54
N ARG A 57 2.37 -8.05 -22.65
CA ARG A 57 1.78 -8.36 -23.96
C ARG A 57 0.77 -7.28 -24.39
N ASP A 58 -0.36 -7.67 -24.96
CA ASP A 58 -1.38 -6.78 -25.51
C ASP A 58 -2.43 -6.32 -24.48
N LEU A 59 -2.24 -6.58 -23.18
CA LEU A 59 -3.23 -6.26 -22.13
C LEU A 59 -3.64 -4.79 -22.12
N GLY A 60 -2.70 -3.86 -22.29
CA GLY A 60 -3.03 -2.43 -22.37
C GLY A 60 -3.93 -2.10 -23.56
N ILE A 61 -3.63 -2.67 -24.74
CA ILE A 61 -4.46 -2.51 -25.95
C ILE A 61 -5.88 -3.03 -25.68
N GLN A 62 -6.00 -4.20 -25.05
CA GLN A 62 -7.28 -4.79 -24.70
C GLN A 62 -8.07 -3.92 -23.70
N MET A 63 -7.42 -3.39 -22.66
CA MET A 63 -8.05 -2.52 -21.66
C MET A 63 -8.46 -1.15 -22.23
N VAL A 64 -7.68 -0.59 -23.15
CA VAL A 64 -8.04 0.65 -23.86
C VAL A 64 -9.22 0.42 -24.81
N ARG A 65 -9.20 -0.68 -25.56
CA ARG A 65 -10.27 -1.04 -26.51
C ARG A 65 -11.60 -1.32 -25.80
N SER A 66 -11.55 -2.02 -24.68
CA SER A 66 -12.74 -2.36 -23.88
C SER A 66 -13.29 -1.18 -23.08
N GLY A 67 -12.52 -0.12 -22.88
CA GLY A 67 -12.91 1.08 -22.13
C GLY A 67 -12.61 1.03 -20.64
N VAL A 68 -11.99 -0.05 -20.13
CA VAL A 68 -11.49 -0.10 -18.74
C VAL A 68 -10.48 1.02 -18.49
N ILE A 69 -9.66 1.30 -19.52
CA ILE A 69 -8.80 2.46 -19.61
C ILE A 69 -9.33 3.39 -20.71
N ASP A 70 -9.67 4.60 -20.33
CA ASP A 70 -9.78 5.75 -21.22
C ASP A 70 -8.37 6.32 -21.40
N LYS A 71 -7.77 6.07 -22.58
CA LYS A 71 -6.38 6.43 -22.86
C LYS A 71 -6.10 7.92 -22.63
N GLU A 72 -7.00 8.80 -23.06
CA GLU A 72 -6.81 10.25 -22.92
C GLU A 72 -6.81 10.66 -21.44
N LYS A 73 -7.75 10.14 -20.63
CA LYS A 73 -7.76 10.39 -19.18
C LYS A 73 -6.53 9.83 -18.50
N PHE A 74 -6.09 8.64 -18.92
CA PHE A 74 -4.94 7.96 -18.35
C PHE A 74 -3.65 8.73 -18.64
N GLU A 75 -3.41 9.17 -19.88
CA GLU A 75 -2.26 10.02 -20.23
C GLU A 75 -2.28 11.36 -19.49
N LYS A 76 -3.47 11.98 -19.41
CA LYS A 76 -3.68 13.25 -18.71
C LYS A 76 -3.32 13.21 -17.23
N LEU A 77 -3.49 12.06 -16.57
CA LEU A 77 -3.10 11.88 -15.17
C LEU A 77 -1.60 12.18 -14.93
N TYR A 78 -0.75 11.95 -15.94
CA TYR A 78 0.71 12.10 -15.83
C TYR A 78 1.25 13.38 -16.44
N GLU A 79 0.43 14.18 -17.14
CA GLU A 79 0.86 15.43 -17.81
C GLU A 79 1.63 16.37 -16.87
N ASN A 80 1.13 16.56 -15.65
CA ASN A 80 1.75 17.45 -14.66
C ASN A 80 3.12 16.97 -14.14
N ARG A 81 3.52 15.73 -14.46
CA ARG A 81 4.81 15.14 -14.07
C ARG A 81 5.76 14.96 -15.26
N GLY A 82 5.47 15.60 -16.39
CA GLY A 82 6.23 15.46 -17.64
C GLY A 82 5.60 14.50 -18.65
N GLY A 83 4.41 13.95 -18.34
CA GLY A 83 3.71 12.97 -19.19
C GLY A 83 4.29 11.56 -19.08
N LEU A 84 3.66 10.62 -19.80
CA LEU A 84 4.17 9.25 -19.90
C LEU A 84 5.46 9.19 -20.72
N GLY A 85 6.47 8.50 -20.18
CA GLY A 85 7.69 8.16 -20.89
C GLY A 85 7.42 7.24 -22.08
N GLN A 86 8.41 7.08 -22.98
CA GLN A 86 8.26 6.19 -24.14
C GLN A 86 7.97 4.74 -23.73
N ASP A 87 8.64 4.24 -22.69
CA ASP A 87 8.45 2.86 -22.24
C ASP A 87 7.08 2.64 -21.60
N GLU A 88 6.55 3.63 -20.87
CA GLU A 88 5.20 3.58 -20.29
C GLU A 88 4.12 3.53 -21.37
N LYS A 89 4.28 4.33 -22.43
CA LYS A 89 3.36 4.31 -23.59
C LYS A 89 3.32 2.95 -24.28
N LYS A 90 4.44 2.21 -24.33
CA LYS A 90 4.48 0.86 -24.92
C LYS A 90 3.53 -0.10 -24.22
N PHE A 91 3.32 0.03 -22.90
CA PHE A 91 2.37 -0.81 -22.18
C PHE A 91 0.91 -0.52 -22.53
N LEU A 92 0.59 0.63 -23.13
CA LEU A 92 -0.77 0.93 -23.61
C LEU A 92 -0.95 0.61 -25.11
N ASP A 93 0.12 0.74 -25.90
CA ASP A 93 0.04 0.81 -27.36
C ASP A 93 0.61 -0.39 -28.11
N LEU A 94 1.51 -1.16 -27.50
CA LEU A 94 2.23 -2.25 -28.15
C LEU A 94 1.98 -3.59 -27.45
N ALA A 95 2.02 -4.67 -28.22
CA ALA A 95 1.98 -6.04 -27.69
C ALA A 95 3.38 -6.60 -27.38
N ASP A 96 4.43 -6.03 -27.98
CA ASP A 96 5.82 -6.43 -27.76
C ASP A 96 6.51 -5.44 -26.81
N ASN A 97 6.31 -5.65 -25.52
CA ASN A 97 6.79 -4.78 -24.44
C ASN A 97 7.54 -5.56 -23.33
N GLY A 98 7.75 -6.86 -23.54
CA GLY A 98 8.50 -7.71 -22.61
C GLY A 98 7.89 -7.83 -21.21
N ASN A 99 8.76 -8.02 -20.22
CA ASN A 99 8.38 -8.07 -18.82
C ASN A 99 8.30 -6.67 -18.22
N ILE A 100 7.39 -6.49 -17.26
CA ILE A 100 7.26 -5.23 -16.53
C ILE A 100 8.45 -5.04 -15.61
N LYS A 101 9.10 -3.88 -15.67
CA LYS A 101 10.13 -3.45 -14.71
C LYS A 101 9.56 -2.36 -13.81
N ILE A 102 9.51 -2.62 -12.49
CA ILE A 102 9.11 -1.63 -11.49
C ILE A 102 10.34 -0.88 -10.95
N THR A 103 10.21 0.44 -10.87
CA THR A 103 11.20 1.37 -10.31
C THR A 103 10.49 2.34 -9.37
N LYS A 104 11.26 3.15 -8.63
CA LYS A 104 10.70 4.20 -7.78
C LYS A 104 9.87 5.20 -8.59
N GLU A 105 10.34 5.55 -9.77
CA GLU A 105 9.77 6.55 -10.68
C GLU A 105 8.44 6.09 -11.30
N ASN A 106 8.35 4.82 -11.72
CA ASN A 106 7.18 4.30 -12.45
C ASN A 106 6.21 3.49 -11.57
N SER A 107 6.50 3.31 -10.28
CA SER A 107 5.69 2.51 -9.34
C SER A 107 4.20 2.88 -9.35
N GLY A 108 3.88 4.18 -9.43
CA GLY A 108 2.51 4.68 -9.52
C GLY A 108 1.85 4.44 -10.88
N PHE A 109 2.62 4.38 -11.97
CA PHE A 109 2.13 3.95 -13.28
C PHE A 109 1.76 2.47 -13.28
N ILE A 110 2.64 1.63 -12.76
CA ILE A 110 2.41 0.19 -12.64
C ILE A 110 1.21 -0.11 -11.73
N LEU A 111 1.06 0.64 -10.63
CA LEU A 111 -0.12 0.55 -9.78
C LEU A 111 -1.41 0.74 -10.58
N ASN A 112 -1.48 1.79 -11.41
CA ASN A 112 -2.70 2.07 -12.18
C ASN A 112 -2.95 1.06 -13.30
N LEU A 113 -1.91 0.52 -13.93
CA LEU A 113 -2.07 -0.58 -14.90
C LEU A 113 -2.65 -1.83 -14.24
N PHE A 114 -2.07 -2.26 -13.11
CA PHE A 114 -2.56 -3.44 -12.41
C PHE A 114 -3.91 -3.19 -11.74
N TRP A 115 -4.21 -1.97 -11.30
CA TRP A 115 -5.54 -1.62 -10.80
C TRP A 115 -6.59 -1.77 -11.90
N ALA A 116 -6.34 -1.23 -13.10
CA ALA A 116 -7.21 -1.42 -14.25
C ALA A 116 -7.42 -2.92 -14.56
N LEU A 117 -6.33 -3.69 -14.56
CA LEU A 117 -6.37 -5.12 -14.83
C LEU A 117 -7.22 -5.87 -13.79
N GLY A 118 -6.95 -5.68 -12.51
CA GLY A 118 -7.68 -6.34 -11.43
C GLY A 118 -9.15 -5.94 -11.40
N LEU A 119 -9.47 -4.67 -11.65
CA LEU A 119 -10.86 -4.20 -11.70
C LEU A 119 -11.62 -4.80 -12.88
N GLY A 120 -11.00 -4.82 -14.06
CA GLY A 120 -11.65 -5.20 -15.31
C GLY A 120 -11.72 -6.70 -15.54
N THR A 121 -10.77 -7.48 -15.00
CA THR A 121 -10.70 -8.93 -15.20
C THR A 121 -11.81 -9.63 -14.43
N LYS A 122 -12.55 -10.51 -15.12
CA LYS A 122 -13.56 -11.36 -14.49
C LYS A 122 -12.90 -12.33 -13.49
N ASN A 123 -13.29 -12.25 -12.22
CA ASN A 123 -12.78 -13.11 -11.15
C ASN A 123 -13.84 -13.40 -10.07
N ASP A 124 -13.85 -14.64 -9.57
CA ASP A 124 -14.76 -15.10 -8.51
C ASP A 124 -14.55 -14.35 -7.18
N ILE A 125 -13.34 -13.84 -6.90
CA ILE A 125 -13.04 -13.02 -5.72
C ILE A 125 -13.86 -11.72 -5.73
N LEU A 126 -14.10 -11.14 -6.91
CA LEU A 126 -14.88 -9.91 -7.06
C LEU A 126 -16.39 -10.20 -7.08
N GLU A 127 -16.81 -11.34 -7.61
CA GLU A 127 -18.24 -11.69 -7.72
C GLU A 127 -18.83 -12.31 -6.44
N SER A 128 -18.00 -13.01 -5.66
CA SER A 128 -18.44 -13.78 -4.49
C SER A 128 -17.61 -13.54 -3.22
N GLY A 129 -16.53 -12.78 -3.32
CA GLY A 129 -15.68 -12.45 -2.18
C GLY A 129 -16.22 -11.29 -1.32
N PRO A 130 -15.39 -10.75 -0.40
CA PRO A 130 -15.84 -9.82 0.64
C PRO A 130 -16.48 -8.52 0.13
N MET A 131 -16.10 -8.04 -1.06
CA MET A 131 -16.72 -6.85 -1.68
C MET A 131 -18.18 -7.08 -2.11
N ALA A 132 -18.57 -8.33 -2.37
CA ALA A 132 -19.93 -8.69 -2.75
C ALA A 132 -20.87 -8.85 -1.54
N ASP A 133 -20.35 -8.75 -0.32
CA ASP A 133 -21.13 -8.88 0.90
C ASP A 133 -22.20 -7.77 0.99
N ALA A 134 -23.45 -8.19 1.16
CA ALA A 134 -24.63 -7.31 1.19
C ALA A 134 -24.54 -6.22 2.27
N ARG A 135 -23.77 -6.42 3.34
CA ARG A 135 -23.58 -5.41 4.39
C ARG A 135 -22.94 -4.11 3.89
N TYR A 136 -22.25 -4.15 2.74
CA TYR A 136 -21.62 -2.98 2.14
C TYR A 136 -22.52 -2.26 1.11
N GLY A 137 -23.70 -2.79 0.82
CA GLY A 137 -24.61 -2.19 -0.17
C GLY A 137 -24.14 -2.31 -1.62
N GLY A 138 -23.21 -3.23 -1.90
CA GLY A 138 -22.65 -3.51 -3.21
C GLY A 138 -21.21 -3.03 -3.39
N ALA A 139 -20.55 -3.53 -4.44
CA ALA A 139 -19.13 -3.28 -4.69
C ALA A 139 -18.82 -1.85 -5.17
N GLY A 140 -19.82 -1.04 -5.53
CA GLY A 140 -19.61 0.25 -6.20
C GLY A 140 -18.95 1.33 -5.35
N ASN A 141 -19.07 1.27 -4.01
CA ASN A 141 -18.67 2.37 -3.11
C ASN A 141 -17.26 2.22 -2.53
N PHE A 142 -16.52 1.16 -2.87
CA PHE A 142 -15.16 0.96 -2.39
C PHE A 142 -14.17 1.89 -3.08
N ALA A 143 -13.03 2.16 -2.44
CA ALA A 143 -12.00 3.01 -3.03
C ALA A 143 -11.44 2.42 -4.33
N SER A 144 -11.40 1.09 -4.46
CA SER A 144 -10.99 0.39 -5.69
C SER A 144 -11.96 0.54 -6.86
N THR A 145 -13.23 0.86 -6.62
CA THR A 145 -14.25 1.01 -7.68
C THR A 145 -14.62 2.48 -7.86
N ALA A 146 -15.08 3.16 -6.80
CA ALA A 146 -15.46 4.57 -6.84
C ALA A 146 -14.27 5.49 -7.16
N GLY A 147 -13.06 5.07 -6.78
CA GLY A 147 -11.82 5.80 -7.10
C GLY A 147 -11.35 5.63 -8.54
N TRP A 148 -11.85 4.62 -9.28
CA TRP A 148 -11.43 4.39 -10.67
C TRP A 148 -12.25 5.25 -11.64
N THR A 149 -11.76 6.46 -11.90
CA THR A 149 -12.40 7.45 -12.79
C THR A 149 -11.80 7.48 -14.21
N LEU A 150 -10.81 6.62 -14.45
CA LEU A 150 -10.04 6.53 -15.70
C LEU A 150 -10.69 5.60 -16.74
N ALA A 151 -11.93 5.14 -16.52
CA ALA A 151 -12.68 4.33 -17.49
C ALA A 151 -13.51 5.19 -18.46
N LYS A 152 -13.91 4.58 -19.58
CA LYS A 152 -15.00 5.06 -20.43
C LYS A 152 -16.33 4.60 -19.84
N GLY A 153 -17.09 5.53 -19.27
CA GLY A 153 -18.25 5.18 -18.44
C GLY A 153 -17.86 5.12 -16.97
N SER A 154 -18.55 4.29 -16.19
CA SER A 154 -18.27 4.07 -14.77
C SER A 154 -17.38 2.85 -14.55
N ALA A 155 -16.67 2.79 -13.42
CA ALA A 155 -15.91 1.60 -13.05
C ALA A 155 -16.77 0.33 -12.99
N MET A 156 -18.03 0.46 -12.56
CA MET A 156 -18.96 -0.67 -12.46
C MET A 156 -19.43 -1.20 -13.82
N ASP A 157 -19.27 -0.44 -14.91
CA ASP A 157 -19.52 -0.96 -16.26
C ASP A 157 -18.47 -1.99 -16.70
N HIS A 158 -17.35 -2.05 -15.98
CA HIS A 158 -16.19 -2.90 -16.26
C HIS A 158 -15.83 -3.88 -15.13
N TYR A 159 -16.35 -3.68 -13.92
CA TYR A 159 -16.04 -4.50 -12.75
C TYR A 159 -16.28 -6.00 -13.00
N SER A 160 -15.23 -6.80 -12.88
CA SER A 160 -15.26 -8.26 -13.04
C SER A 160 -15.90 -8.75 -14.37
N LYS A 161 -15.66 -8.05 -15.48
CA LYS A 161 -16.44 -8.25 -16.72
C LYS A 161 -15.67 -8.85 -17.88
N HIS A 162 -14.37 -8.57 -17.99
CA HIS A 162 -13.59 -8.84 -19.20
C HIS A 162 -12.69 -10.05 -19.01
N SER A 163 -12.49 -10.82 -20.07
CA SER A 163 -11.62 -12.01 -20.06
C SER A 163 -10.18 -11.67 -20.47
N PHE A 164 -9.57 -10.67 -19.84
CA PHE A 164 -8.17 -10.31 -20.10
C PHE A 164 -7.21 -11.43 -19.68
N VAL A 165 -7.54 -12.07 -18.57
CA VAL A 165 -6.83 -13.22 -18.01
C VAL A 165 -7.85 -14.33 -17.79
N THR A 166 -7.48 -15.57 -18.10
CA THR A 166 -8.30 -16.76 -17.85
C THR A 166 -7.49 -17.72 -16.98
N LEU A 167 -8.04 -18.08 -15.82
CA LEU A 167 -7.40 -18.97 -14.86
C LEU A 167 -8.04 -20.36 -14.92
N THR A 168 -7.22 -21.40 -14.79
CA THR A 168 -7.71 -22.73 -14.44
C THR A 168 -8.21 -22.75 -12.99
N LEU A 169 -8.96 -23.79 -12.61
CA LEU A 169 -9.41 -23.96 -11.23
C LEU A 169 -8.24 -23.99 -10.23
N GLU A 170 -7.13 -24.61 -10.60
CA GLU A 170 -5.92 -24.67 -9.77
C GLU A 170 -5.26 -23.29 -9.63
N GLN A 171 -5.16 -22.54 -10.72
CA GLN A 171 -4.64 -21.17 -10.71
C GLN A 171 -5.52 -20.23 -9.89
N GLN A 172 -6.85 -20.31 -10.04
CA GLN A 172 -7.79 -19.53 -9.23
C GLN A 172 -7.65 -19.85 -7.74
N ALA A 173 -7.59 -21.14 -7.37
CA ALA A 173 -7.38 -21.57 -5.99
C ALA A 173 -6.04 -21.08 -5.40
N MET A 174 -5.00 -20.97 -6.23
CA MET A 174 -3.72 -20.38 -5.83
C MET A 174 -3.86 -18.87 -5.58
N VAL A 175 -4.49 -18.12 -6.49
CA VAL A 175 -4.73 -16.67 -6.32
C VAL A 175 -5.53 -16.40 -5.04
N GLU A 176 -6.58 -17.17 -4.76
CA GLU A 176 -7.36 -17.02 -3.53
C GLU A 176 -6.53 -17.27 -2.26
N ARG A 177 -5.73 -18.34 -2.24
CA ARG A 177 -4.88 -18.66 -1.09
C ARG A 177 -3.82 -17.59 -0.86
N VAL A 178 -3.16 -17.14 -1.92
CA VAL A 178 -2.10 -16.13 -1.86
C VAL A 178 -2.65 -14.77 -1.44
N SER A 179 -3.74 -14.31 -2.09
CA SER A 179 -4.37 -13.02 -1.81
C SER A 179 -4.89 -12.88 -0.37
N ARG A 180 -5.30 -13.99 0.27
CA ARG A 180 -5.70 -13.99 1.69
C ARG A 180 -4.55 -13.66 2.65
N ASN A 181 -3.31 -13.92 2.25
CA ASN A 181 -2.13 -13.70 3.07
C ASN A 181 -1.44 -12.35 2.80
N ILE A 182 -1.71 -11.70 1.68
CA ILE A 182 -1.02 -10.45 1.31
C ILE A 182 -1.77 -9.24 1.84
N TYR A 183 -1.14 -8.53 2.78
CA TYR A 183 -1.63 -7.28 3.37
C TYR A 183 -0.83 -6.08 2.87
N ARG A 184 -1.32 -4.89 3.22
CA ARG A 184 -0.72 -3.59 2.88
C ARG A 184 -0.99 -2.58 4.01
N PRO A 185 -0.09 -1.64 4.30
CA PRO A 185 -0.04 -0.95 5.59
C PRO A 185 -1.09 0.16 5.77
N CYS A 186 -2.12 0.19 4.92
CA CYS A 186 -3.22 1.18 4.99
C CYS A 186 -4.49 0.64 5.68
N CYS A 187 -4.66 -0.67 5.82
CA CYS A 187 -5.81 -1.29 6.50
C CYS A 187 -5.49 -2.72 6.99
N ASP A 188 -6.44 -3.36 7.68
CA ASP A 188 -6.35 -4.76 8.10
C ASP A 188 -7.05 -5.73 7.13
N ASN A 189 -7.39 -5.26 5.92
CA ASN A 189 -7.93 -6.09 4.86
C ASN A 189 -6.79 -6.68 4.01
N SER A 190 -6.84 -7.98 3.73
CA SER A 190 -5.90 -8.61 2.80
C SER A 190 -6.28 -8.31 1.34
N THR A 191 -5.45 -8.75 0.39
CA THR A 191 -5.71 -8.61 -1.05
C THR A 191 -6.97 -9.36 -1.50
N TYR A 192 -7.36 -10.42 -0.76
CA TYR A 192 -8.64 -11.11 -0.97
C TYR A 192 -9.86 -10.21 -0.72
N PHE A 193 -9.69 -9.09 -0.01
CA PHE A 193 -10.65 -8.00 0.05
C PHE A 193 -10.05 -6.76 -0.65
N PRO A 194 -10.15 -6.66 -1.99
CA PRO A 194 -9.49 -5.61 -2.78
C PRO A 194 -10.30 -4.29 -2.77
N ASP A 195 -10.59 -3.76 -1.58
CA ASP A 195 -11.40 -2.56 -1.35
C ASP A 195 -10.70 -1.23 -1.66
N CYS A 196 -9.39 -1.25 -1.91
CA CYS A 196 -8.63 -0.07 -2.34
C CYS A 196 -7.79 -0.35 -3.59
N ASN A 197 -7.30 0.72 -4.23
CA ASN A 197 -6.47 0.64 -5.44
C ASN A 197 -5.29 -0.34 -5.32
N HIS A 198 -4.56 -0.33 -4.19
CA HIS A 198 -3.44 -1.24 -3.98
C HIS A 198 -3.87 -2.71 -3.86
N GLY A 199 -5.00 -2.98 -3.20
CA GLY A 199 -5.55 -4.33 -3.09
C GLY A 199 -6.02 -4.84 -4.45
N MET A 200 -6.72 -4.00 -5.22
CA MET A 200 -7.18 -4.34 -6.56
C MET A 200 -6.01 -4.53 -7.54
N ALA A 201 -4.98 -3.67 -7.45
CA ALA A 201 -3.76 -3.80 -8.24
C ALA A 201 -3.01 -5.09 -7.91
N MET A 202 -2.83 -5.40 -6.63
CA MET A 202 -2.19 -6.65 -6.23
C MET A 202 -2.99 -7.86 -6.72
N LEU A 203 -4.32 -7.84 -6.65
CA LEU A 203 -5.16 -8.90 -7.21
C LEU A 203 -4.89 -9.09 -8.72
N GLY A 204 -4.95 -8.03 -9.52
CA GLY A 204 -4.68 -8.10 -10.96
C GLY A 204 -3.27 -8.63 -11.28
N PHE A 205 -2.28 -8.28 -10.46
CA PHE A 205 -0.92 -8.81 -10.61
C PHE A 205 -0.83 -10.31 -10.29
N LEU A 206 -1.49 -10.78 -9.23
CA LEU A 206 -1.55 -12.19 -8.87
C LEU A 206 -2.26 -13.03 -9.94
N GLU A 207 -3.36 -12.53 -10.50
CA GLU A 207 -4.08 -13.17 -11.61
C GLU A 207 -3.17 -13.33 -12.83
N LEU A 208 -2.46 -12.27 -13.20
CA LEU A 208 -1.54 -12.29 -14.33
C LEU A 208 -0.42 -13.32 -14.11
N MET A 209 0.23 -13.29 -12.96
CA MET A 209 1.25 -14.27 -12.57
C MET A 209 0.72 -15.71 -12.66
N ALA A 210 -0.47 -15.96 -12.10
CA ALA A 210 -1.06 -17.28 -12.07
C ALA A 210 -1.31 -17.81 -13.49
N SER A 211 -1.87 -16.98 -14.36
CA SER A 211 -2.13 -17.33 -15.76
C SER A 211 -0.87 -17.67 -16.57
N GLN A 212 0.27 -17.13 -16.15
CA GLN A 212 1.57 -17.35 -16.79
C GLN A 212 2.37 -18.49 -16.14
N GLY A 213 1.77 -19.19 -15.17
CA GLY A 213 2.38 -20.36 -14.53
C GLY A 213 3.44 -20.03 -13.49
N VAL A 214 3.45 -18.80 -12.96
CA VAL A 214 4.32 -18.42 -11.84
C VAL A 214 3.93 -19.22 -10.58
N SER A 215 4.92 -19.74 -9.85
CA SER A 215 4.67 -20.54 -8.65
C SER A 215 4.20 -19.70 -7.46
N GLU A 216 3.52 -20.32 -6.50
CA GLU A 216 3.07 -19.63 -5.27
C GLU A 216 4.25 -18.97 -4.51
N GLU A 217 5.40 -19.62 -4.46
CA GLU A 217 6.60 -19.05 -3.81
C GLU A 217 7.05 -17.77 -4.53
N GLU A 218 7.14 -17.80 -5.85
CA GLU A 218 7.58 -16.66 -6.65
C GLU A 218 6.54 -15.54 -6.63
N MET A 219 5.24 -15.84 -6.52
CA MET A 219 4.20 -14.84 -6.30
C MET A 219 4.44 -14.05 -5.01
N TYR A 220 4.81 -14.71 -3.90
CA TYR A 220 5.11 -14.00 -2.65
C TYR A 220 6.38 -13.15 -2.77
N ARG A 221 7.42 -13.64 -3.45
CA ARG A 221 8.65 -12.86 -3.71
C ARG A 221 8.35 -11.61 -4.53
N ALA A 222 7.64 -11.77 -5.65
CA ALA A 222 7.30 -10.66 -6.53
C ALA A 222 6.32 -9.67 -5.87
N ALA A 223 5.32 -10.17 -5.13
CA ALA A 223 4.38 -9.31 -4.39
C ALA A 223 5.09 -8.49 -3.30
N LEU A 224 6.11 -9.06 -2.63
CA LEU A 224 6.91 -8.33 -1.66
C LEU A 224 7.63 -7.16 -2.31
N GLN A 225 8.24 -7.39 -3.48
CA GLN A 225 8.92 -6.32 -4.22
C GLN A 225 7.93 -5.23 -4.65
N VAL A 226 6.79 -5.60 -5.23
CA VAL A 226 5.77 -4.63 -5.66
C VAL A 226 5.26 -3.79 -4.48
N ASN A 227 4.94 -4.43 -3.35
CA ASN A 227 4.52 -3.72 -2.16
C ASN A 227 5.63 -2.83 -1.58
N ALA A 228 6.90 -3.25 -1.64
CA ALA A 228 8.02 -2.41 -1.22
C ALA A 228 8.07 -1.11 -2.02
N TYR A 229 7.98 -1.18 -3.35
CA TYR A 229 7.93 0.03 -4.19
C TYR A 229 6.68 0.89 -3.97
N TRP A 230 5.54 0.30 -3.60
CA TRP A 230 4.32 1.05 -3.28
C TRP A 230 4.31 1.67 -1.88
N PHE A 231 5.04 1.08 -0.92
CA PHE A 231 5.14 1.55 0.45
C PHE A 231 6.60 1.60 0.96
N PRO A 232 7.50 2.38 0.32
CA PRO A 232 8.94 2.36 0.60
C PRO A 232 9.29 2.44 2.08
N ASP A 233 8.83 3.49 2.76
CA ASP A 233 9.14 3.74 4.17
C ASP A 233 8.69 2.60 5.09
N THR A 234 7.57 1.96 4.75
CA THR A 234 7.04 0.85 5.54
C THR A 234 7.97 -0.35 5.45
N TYR A 235 8.35 -0.75 4.24
CA TYR A 235 9.19 -1.93 4.06
C TYR A 235 10.63 -1.70 4.51
N LEU A 236 11.16 -0.49 4.38
CA LEU A 236 12.44 -0.13 4.97
C LEU A 236 12.40 -0.19 6.51
N THR A 237 11.30 0.22 7.14
CA THR A 237 11.10 0.12 8.59
C THR A 237 10.97 -1.34 9.04
N ILE A 238 10.24 -2.17 8.28
CA ILE A 238 10.16 -3.61 8.54
C ILE A 238 11.56 -4.25 8.43
N ALA A 239 12.36 -3.87 7.42
CA ALA A 239 13.71 -4.37 7.26
C ALA A 239 14.62 -3.97 8.44
N GLN A 240 14.52 -2.72 8.93
CA GLN A 240 15.21 -2.28 10.15
C GLN A 240 14.80 -3.12 11.37
N TYR A 241 13.51 -3.40 11.51
CA TYR A 241 12.99 -4.22 12.61
C TYR A 241 13.52 -5.66 12.56
N LEU A 242 13.55 -6.28 11.39
CA LEU A 242 14.12 -7.62 11.18
C LEU A 242 15.61 -7.65 11.50
N ASN A 243 16.37 -6.68 10.99
CA ASN A 243 17.80 -6.56 11.28
C ASN A 243 18.07 -6.38 12.78
N ALA A 244 17.26 -5.57 13.48
CA ALA A 244 17.34 -5.41 14.94
C ALA A 244 16.98 -6.67 15.74
N LYS A 245 16.46 -7.71 15.07
CA LYS A 245 16.23 -9.07 15.60
C LYS A 245 17.24 -10.10 15.10
N GLY A 246 18.26 -9.67 14.34
CA GLY A 246 19.27 -10.55 13.76
C GLY A 246 18.76 -11.39 12.59
N ILE A 247 17.70 -10.94 11.91
CA ILE A 247 17.14 -11.60 10.72
C ILE A 247 17.50 -10.74 9.51
N ASP A 248 18.22 -11.31 8.54
CA ASP A 248 18.51 -10.65 7.27
C ASP A 248 17.24 -10.57 6.41
N TRP A 249 17.07 -9.46 5.69
CA TRP A 249 15.97 -9.26 4.74
C TRP A 249 15.91 -10.37 3.68
N GLN A 250 17.06 -10.85 3.19
CA GLN A 250 17.12 -11.88 2.15
C GLN A 250 16.74 -13.27 2.67
N GLU A 251 16.90 -13.51 3.97
CA GLU A 251 16.55 -14.76 4.64
C GLU A 251 15.11 -14.77 5.17
N ALA A 252 14.51 -13.59 5.34
CA ALA A 252 13.16 -13.45 5.84
C ALA A 252 12.12 -13.99 4.84
N SER A 253 11.10 -14.68 5.36
CA SER A 253 10.03 -15.25 4.54
C SER A 253 9.15 -14.15 3.93
N PRO A 254 9.06 -14.04 2.58
CA PRO A 254 8.18 -13.05 1.95
C PRO A 254 6.71 -13.22 2.34
N LYS A 255 6.28 -14.47 2.53
CA LYS A 255 4.93 -14.81 3.00
C LYS A 255 4.66 -14.27 4.40
N GLU A 256 5.65 -14.30 5.30
CA GLU A 256 5.50 -13.74 6.65
C GLU A 256 5.51 -12.22 6.63
N ILE A 257 6.43 -11.60 5.89
CA ILE A 257 6.51 -10.13 5.76
C ILE A 257 5.23 -9.57 5.17
N LEU A 258 4.65 -10.20 4.16
CA LEU A 258 3.38 -9.78 3.56
C LEU A 258 2.17 -10.08 4.45
N GLY A 259 2.34 -10.90 5.48
CA GLY A 259 1.28 -11.34 6.37
C GLY A 259 0.75 -10.23 7.28
N VAL A 260 -0.36 -10.54 7.95
CA VAL A 260 -1.06 -9.62 8.87
C VAL A 260 -0.16 -9.08 9.99
N GLY A 261 0.83 -9.86 10.44
CA GLY A 261 1.72 -9.47 11.53
C GLY A 261 2.65 -8.30 11.19
N PHE A 262 2.92 -8.10 9.90
CA PHE A 262 3.90 -7.14 9.40
C PHE A 262 3.26 -6.08 8.50
N SER A 263 2.56 -6.50 7.45
CA SER A 263 2.09 -5.60 6.39
C SER A 263 0.68 -5.07 6.60
N SER A 264 -0.11 -5.56 7.57
CA SER A 264 -1.39 -4.91 7.90
C SER A 264 -1.17 -3.58 8.64
N ILE A 265 -2.16 -2.69 8.66
CA ILE A 265 -2.03 -1.43 9.42
C ILE A 265 -1.78 -1.70 10.91
N SER A 266 -2.45 -2.69 11.50
CA SER A 266 -2.26 -3.03 12.91
C SER A 266 -0.91 -3.71 13.16
N GLY A 267 -0.46 -4.56 12.23
CA GLY A 267 0.86 -5.21 12.26
C GLY A 267 2.00 -4.22 12.16
N TYR A 268 1.95 -3.37 11.14
CA TYR A 268 2.96 -2.35 10.90
C TYR A 268 3.06 -1.37 12.07
N ARG A 269 1.94 -0.94 12.66
CA ARG A 269 1.97 -0.06 13.86
C ARG A 269 2.77 -0.67 15.01
N ARG A 270 2.58 -1.96 15.31
CA ARG A 270 3.35 -2.64 16.38
C ARG A 270 4.85 -2.69 16.07
N ILE A 271 5.21 -2.88 14.80
CA ILE A 271 6.60 -2.84 14.35
C ILE A 271 7.17 -1.44 14.53
N LEU A 272 6.42 -0.43 14.08
CA LEU A 272 6.82 0.96 14.19
C LEU A 272 7.08 1.37 15.64
N ASP A 273 6.14 1.09 16.54
CA ASP A 273 6.29 1.38 17.98
C ASP A 273 7.56 0.72 18.56
N SER A 274 7.91 -0.49 18.08
CA SER A 274 9.11 -1.22 18.50
C SER A 274 10.41 -0.60 17.99
N VAL A 275 10.40 -0.02 16.79
CA VAL A 275 11.57 0.65 16.20
C VAL A 275 11.77 2.01 16.85
N ASP A 276 10.70 2.80 17.01
CA ASP A 276 10.77 4.15 17.61
C ASP A 276 11.19 4.10 19.09
N ALA A 277 10.70 3.10 19.85
CA ALA A 277 11.12 2.91 21.24
C ALA A 277 12.62 2.60 21.39
N LYS A 278 13.26 2.01 20.37
CA LYS A 278 14.71 1.77 20.35
C LYS A 278 15.52 2.98 19.86
N ALA A 279 14.90 3.89 19.10
CA ALA A 279 15.54 5.11 18.60
C ALA A 279 15.60 6.22 19.67
N GLN A 280 14.75 6.16 20.70
CA GLN A 280 14.86 7.06 21.85
C GLN A 280 16.14 6.73 22.67
N PRO A 281 17.00 7.71 22.99
CA PRO A 281 18.12 7.47 23.88
C PRO A 281 17.58 6.95 25.21
N GLN A 282 18.04 5.78 25.64
CA GLN A 282 17.90 5.38 27.04
C GLN A 282 18.63 6.44 27.88
N GLY A 283 17.88 7.41 28.39
CA GLY A 283 18.34 8.34 29.40
C GLY A 283 18.90 7.54 30.57
N SER A 284 20.22 7.66 30.74
CA SER A 284 21.02 7.03 31.79
C SER A 284 20.35 7.18 33.16
N GLY A 285 19.81 6.07 33.67
CA GLY A 285 19.29 5.96 35.02
C GLY A 285 20.12 4.93 35.79
N CYS A 286 21.11 5.42 36.55
CA CYS A 286 21.77 4.87 37.75
C CYS A 286 22.96 5.82 38.07
N GLY A 287 23.28 6.25 39.29
CA GLY A 287 22.95 5.70 40.59
C GLY A 287 23.13 6.71 41.73
N VAL A 288 22.68 6.22 42.89
CA VAL A 288 22.77 6.77 44.24
C VAL A 288 24.20 6.99 44.71
N ASP A 289 24.43 8.01 45.55
CA ASP A 289 25.41 7.94 46.65
C ASP A 289 24.98 8.88 47.79
N ALA A 290 24.80 8.28 48.97
CA ALA A 290 24.72 8.95 50.28
C ALA A 290 26.15 9.32 50.73
N ALA A 291 26.43 10.48 51.32
CA ALA A 291 26.32 10.86 52.75
C ALA A 291 27.38 11.98 53.04
N PRO A 292 27.57 12.57 54.24
CA PRO A 292 26.74 12.68 55.45
C PRO A 292 26.55 14.14 55.98
N GLN A 293 25.78 14.23 57.07
CA GLN A 293 25.42 15.37 57.93
C GLN A 293 26.42 16.53 58.12
N GLN A 294 25.90 17.76 58.25
CA GLN A 294 26.18 18.60 59.44
C GLN A 294 25.13 19.70 59.67
N GLN A 295 24.91 19.97 60.97
CA GLN A 295 23.90 20.82 61.60
C GLN A 295 24.08 22.31 61.29
N ASN A 296 22.98 23.08 61.18
CA ASN A 296 22.70 24.11 62.19
C ASN A 296 21.30 24.74 62.08
N GLN A 297 20.82 25.12 63.27
CA GLN A 297 19.69 25.98 63.62
C GLN A 297 19.67 27.26 62.74
N GLN A 298 18.57 27.97 62.49
CA GLN A 298 17.63 28.52 63.47
C GLN A 298 16.53 29.31 62.71
N LYS A 299 15.30 29.24 63.22
CA LYS A 299 14.23 30.28 63.23
C LYS A 299 13.85 31.02 61.93
N GLY A 300 12.56 30.92 61.59
CA GLY A 300 11.72 32.11 61.43
C GLY A 300 10.82 32.17 60.20
N GLY A 301 9.50 32.06 60.43
CA GLY A 301 8.54 32.98 59.81
C GLY A 301 7.80 32.53 58.54
N SER A 302 6.55 32.09 58.76
CA SER A 302 5.31 32.58 58.12
C SER A 302 5.22 32.73 56.59
N GLY A 303 4.21 32.08 56.00
CA GLY A 303 3.46 32.67 54.88
C GLY A 303 2.86 31.68 53.87
N CYS A 304 1.53 31.50 53.95
CA CYS A 304 0.71 30.84 52.93
C CYS A 304 0.25 31.82 51.82
N GLY A 305 -0.05 31.29 50.63
CA GLY A 305 -0.84 31.92 49.54
C GLY A 305 0.04 32.65 48.52
N VAL A 306 -0.02 32.37 47.21
CA VAL A 306 -1.16 32.06 46.31
C VAL A 306 -0.75 31.00 45.30
#